data_AF-A0A952LPN1-F1
#
_entry.id   AF-A0A952LPN1-F1
#
_cell.length_a   1.000
_cell.length_b   1.000
_cell.length_c   1.000
_cell.angle_alpha   90.00
_cell.angle_beta   90.00
_cell.angle_gamma   90.00
#
_symmetry.space_group_name_H-M   'P 1'
#
loop_
_entity.id
_entity.type
_entity.pdbx_description
1 polymer ?
#
loop_
_entity_poly.entity_id
_entity_poly.type
_entity_poly.pdbx_seq_one_letter_code
_entity_poly.pdbx_strand_id
1 'polypeptide(L)'
;IIEASYTKSPITAQKLLAKAIDLADSYNLPQLQFESRVQYMLVCFRSGFHDRSLATFPWLLDYFKKEPEKVNQQSILVLYITAINGVTEFPNISLDQINEVLEEMKTYYLKFGYSLKEAYRISRHAILEMGREDLAKEYLDKIDTALKGPCINDSPASDLFAEVTYLDHLGRYKDAIEAARPLFKQSYPFDNLNFPPYTALLTSFVKTGQMDKAVDCFKKAQQSEFLTEFNHLWYTYKFLFFKVLTRNFDEALVMFKSSIGQAVGGHAYGLSYLFYLASSFLLRQLLKEKNQTLTLKLPKTFPNFNPEGEYTLDSFQEWIATEIDRLEIQFNARNQNDFYTRLRENHLELESFISSKKIDLT
;
A
#
# COMPACT_ATOMS: atom_id res chain seq x y z
N ILE A 1 -22.48 11.65 -3.19
CA ILE A 1 -22.04 10.47 -2.39
C ILE A 1 -22.47 9.17 -3.08
N ILE A 2 -23.77 8.93 -3.30
CA ILE A 2 -24.27 7.71 -3.96
C ILE A 2 -23.63 7.43 -5.33
N GLU A 3 -23.49 8.43 -6.19
CA GLU A 3 -22.81 8.25 -7.49
C GLU A 3 -21.35 7.79 -7.33
N ALA A 4 -20.66 8.25 -6.28
CA ALA A 4 -19.29 7.85 -6.00
C ALA A 4 -19.18 6.40 -5.51
N SER A 5 -20.22 5.82 -4.92
CA SER A 5 -20.21 4.39 -4.54
C SER A 5 -20.47 3.44 -5.71
N TYR A 6 -21.01 3.93 -6.82
CA TYR A 6 -21.29 3.11 -8.02
C TYR A 6 -20.20 3.21 -9.10
N THR A 7 -19.32 4.21 -9.04
CA THR A 7 -18.25 4.32 -10.03
C THR A 7 -17.13 3.34 -9.72
N LYS A 8 -16.68 2.62 -10.76
CA LYS A 8 -15.49 1.76 -10.69
C LYS A 8 -14.18 2.53 -10.71
N SER A 9 -14.18 3.81 -11.11
CA SER A 9 -12.96 4.61 -11.20
C SER A 9 -12.68 5.32 -9.87
N PRO A 10 -11.58 5.00 -9.18
CA PRO A 10 -11.21 5.68 -7.94
C PRO A 10 -11.04 7.18 -8.09
N ILE A 11 -10.49 7.62 -9.23
CA ILE A 11 -10.26 9.02 -9.53
C ILE A 11 -11.60 9.75 -9.69
N THR A 12 -12.57 9.13 -10.37
CA THR A 12 -13.92 9.67 -10.48
C THR A 12 -14.63 9.71 -9.13
N ALA A 13 -14.53 8.64 -8.32
CA ALA A 13 -15.09 8.60 -6.98
C ALA A 13 -14.54 9.75 -6.12
N GLN A 14 -13.22 9.96 -6.13
CA GLN A 14 -12.57 11.05 -5.41
C GLN A 14 -13.08 12.43 -5.86
N LYS A 15 -13.21 12.68 -7.17
CA LYS A 15 -13.73 13.96 -7.69
C LYS A 15 -15.18 14.21 -7.27
N LEU A 16 -16.02 13.19 -7.32
CA LEU A 16 -17.42 13.28 -6.91
C LEU A 16 -17.54 13.52 -5.40
N LEU A 17 -16.69 12.89 -4.59
CA LEU A 17 -16.65 13.08 -3.14
C LEU A 17 -16.09 14.46 -2.75
N ALA A 18 -15.05 14.94 -3.42
CA ALA A 18 -14.55 16.31 -3.24
C ALA A 18 -15.65 17.34 -3.54
N LYS A 19 -16.38 17.18 -4.64
CA LYS A 19 -17.54 18.04 -4.95
C LYS A 19 -18.64 17.95 -3.89
N ALA A 20 -18.87 16.76 -3.32
CA ALA A 20 -19.85 16.58 -2.25
C ALA A 20 -19.42 17.31 -0.95
N ILE A 21 -18.11 17.31 -0.65
CA ILE A 21 -17.53 18.07 0.45
C ILE A 21 -17.78 19.58 0.24
N ASP A 22 -17.43 20.11 -0.94
CA ASP A 22 -17.61 21.53 -1.26
C ASP A 22 -19.09 21.98 -1.13
N LEU A 23 -20.02 21.14 -1.58
CA LEU A 23 -21.45 21.39 -1.44
C LEU A 23 -21.88 21.34 0.03
N ALA A 24 -21.47 20.31 0.79
CA ALA A 24 -21.81 20.21 2.21
C ALA A 24 -21.25 21.38 3.04
N ASP A 25 -20.06 21.86 2.69
CA ASP A 25 -19.44 23.02 3.30
C ASP A 25 -20.21 24.31 2.96
N SER A 26 -20.50 24.56 1.68
CA SER A 26 -21.19 25.78 1.25
C SER A 26 -22.61 25.95 1.83
N TYR A 27 -23.32 24.85 2.04
CA TYR A 27 -24.65 24.85 2.65
C TYR A 27 -24.64 24.65 4.18
N ASN A 28 -23.45 24.55 4.79
CA ASN A 28 -23.26 24.32 6.22
C ASN A 28 -24.11 23.15 6.75
N LEU A 29 -23.94 21.96 6.15
CA LEU A 29 -24.69 20.74 6.45
C LEU A 29 -23.80 19.77 7.26
N PRO A 30 -23.73 19.85 8.61
CA PRO A 30 -22.64 19.24 9.38
C PRO A 30 -22.55 17.72 9.24
N GLN A 31 -23.70 17.05 9.22
CA GLN A 31 -23.76 15.60 9.01
C GLN A 31 -23.18 15.21 7.64
N LEU A 32 -23.53 15.94 6.57
CA LEU A 32 -22.99 15.68 5.24
C LEU A 32 -21.52 16.07 5.11
N GLN A 33 -21.06 17.09 5.83
CA GLN A 33 -19.64 17.46 5.90
C GLN A 33 -18.81 16.30 6.49
N PHE A 34 -19.33 15.66 7.54
CA PHE A 34 -18.70 14.49 8.14
C PHE A 34 -18.77 13.26 7.23
N GLU A 35 -19.97 12.87 6.79
CA GLU A 35 -20.16 11.66 5.97
C GLU A 35 -19.38 11.70 4.66
N SER A 36 -19.38 12.84 3.96
CA SER A 36 -18.64 13.00 2.70
C SER A 36 -17.12 12.87 2.90
N ARG A 37 -16.58 13.43 3.99
CA ARG A 37 -15.15 13.32 4.35
C ARG A 37 -14.76 11.91 4.80
N VAL A 38 -15.62 11.20 5.54
CA VAL A 38 -15.39 9.78 5.87
C VAL A 38 -15.27 8.95 4.59
N GLN A 39 -16.24 9.09 3.68
CA GLN A 39 -16.20 8.35 2.41
C GLN A 39 -14.99 8.74 1.56
N TYR A 40 -14.63 10.03 1.51
CA TYR A 40 -13.44 10.51 0.82
C TYR A 40 -12.16 9.91 1.38
N MET A 41 -11.98 9.92 2.71
CA MET A 41 -10.82 9.33 3.39
C MET A 41 -10.66 7.84 3.06
N LEU A 42 -11.76 7.08 3.15
CA LEU A 42 -11.75 5.62 2.89
C LEU A 42 -11.48 5.30 1.42
N VAL A 43 -12.06 6.04 0.48
CA VAL A 43 -11.81 5.86 -0.96
C VAL A 43 -10.36 6.22 -1.29
N CYS A 44 -9.84 7.33 -0.76
CA CYS A 44 -8.45 7.72 -0.98
C CYS A 44 -7.48 6.65 -0.46
N PHE A 45 -7.70 6.14 0.76
CA PHE A 45 -6.88 5.07 1.34
C PHE A 45 -6.89 3.81 0.47
N ARG A 46 -8.07 3.25 0.17
CA ARG A 46 -8.20 2.01 -0.62
C ARG A 46 -7.59 2.11 -2.02
N SER A 47 -7.45 3.34 -2.53
CA SER A 47 -6.95 3.62 -3.88
C SER A 47 -5.48 4.06 -3.90
N GLY A 48 -4.78 4.01 -2.76
CA GLY A 48 -3.37 4.37 -2.66
C GLY A 48 -3.08 5.88 -2.68
N PHE A 49 -4.07 6.72 -2.39
CA PHE A 49 -3.92 8.18 -2.19
C PHE A 49 -3.87 8.50 -0.70
N HIS A 50 -2.83 7.99 -0.04
CA HIS A 50 -2.70 8.06 1.41
C HIS A 50 -2.48 9.50 1.88
N ASP A 51 -1.87 10.36 1.06
CA ASP A 51 -1.69 11.79 1.29
C ASP A 51 -3.05 12.48 1.57
N ARG A 52 -4.03 12.25 0.69
CA ARG A 52 -5.38 12.83 0.80
C ARG A 52 -6.16 12.21 1.94
N SER A 53 -5.99 10.90 2.15
CA SER A 53 -6.63 10.19 3.26
C SER A 53 -6.17 10.77 4.60
N LEU A 54 -4.86 10.84 4.83
CA LEU A 54 -4.28 11.38 6.06
C LEU A 54 -4.59 12.88 6.23
N ALA A 55 -4.57 13.67 5.16
CA ALA A 55 -4.92 15.09 5.23
C ALA A 55 -6.38 15.33 5.68
N THR A 56 -7.27 14.35 5.46
CA THR A 56 -8.69 14.43 5.85
C THR A 56 -8.90 14.06 7.32
N PHE A 57 -8.03 13.22 7.89
CA PHE A 57 -8.19 12.62 9.21
C PHE A 57 -8.31 13.64 10.37
N PRO A 58 -7.45 14.68 10.49
CA PRO A 58 -7.53 15.63 11.59
C PRO A 58 -8.88 16.36 11.69
N TRP A 59 -9.49 16.69 10.55
CA TRP A 59 -10.80 17.35 10.53
C TRP A 59 -11.90 16.42 11.08
N LEU A 60 -11.88 15.14 10.67
CA LEU A 60 -12.84 14.14 11.14
C LEU A 60 -12.71 13.89 12.65
N LEU A 61 -11.47 13.86 13.15
CA LEU A 61 -11.18 13.70 14.57
C LEU A 61 -11.63 14.92 15.39
N ASP A 62 -11.40 16.14 14.89
CA ASP A 62 -11.87 17.38 15.53
C ASP A 62 -13.40 17.46 15.58
N TYR A 63 -14.07 17.13 14.48
CA TYR A 63 -15.54 17.03 14.45
C TYR A 63 -16.06 16.07 15.52
N PHE A 64 -15.45 14.88 15.62
CA PHE A 64 -15.82 13.90 16.63
C PHE A 64 -15.57 14.39 18.06
N LYS A 65 -14.44 15.04 18.31
CA LYS A 65 -14.10 15.57 19.65
C LYS A 65 -15.10 16.64 20.10
N LYS A 66 -15.65 17.43 19.17
CA LYS A 66 -16.65 18.47 19.45
C LYS A 66 -18.06 17.92 19.63
N GLU A 67 -18.43 16.92 18.83
CA GLU A 67 -19.82 16.42 18.72
C GLU A 67 -19.87 14.88 18.82
N PRO A 68 -19.36 14.27 19.91
CA PRO A 68 -19.17 12.82 20.01
C PRO A 68 -20.47 12.01 19.95
N GLU A 69 -21.59 12.60 20.38
CA GLU A 69 -22.92 11.97 20.36
C GLU A 69 -23.54 11.91 18.95
N LYS A 70 -23.04 12.69 17.99
CA LYS A 70 -23.52 12.73 16.61
C LYS A 70 -22.81 11.73 15.70
N VAL A 71 -21.80 11.04 16.20
CA VAL A 71 -20.96 10.13 15.42
C VAL A 71 -20.96 8.75 16.04
N ASN A 72 -21.08 7.72 15.20
CA ASN A 72 -20.91 6.35 15.66
C ASN A 72 -19.46 6.14 16.15
N GLN A 73 -19.30 5.71 17.40
CA GLN A 73 -18.00 5.43 18.02
C GLN A 73 -17.13 4.45 17.21
N GLN A 74 -17.74 3.45 16.58
CA GLN A 74 -17.06 2.49 15.71
C GLN A 74 -16.43 3.17 14.50
N SER A 75 -17.07 4.21 13.96
CA SER A 75 -16.52 4.96 12.83
C SER A 75 -15.17 5.56 13.18
N ILE A 76 -15.02 6.10 14.40
CA ILE A 76 -13.75 6.67 14.84
C ILE A 76 -12.63 5.63 14.91
N LEU A 77 -12.94 4.44 15.42
CA LEU A 77 -11.97 3.35 15.44
C LEU A 77 -11.53 3.03 14.00
N VAL A 78 -12.47 2.82 13.07
CA VAL A 78 -12.15 2.59 11.64
C VAL A 78 -11.31 3.72 11.02
N LEU A 79 -11.56 4.98 11.37
CA LEU A 79 -10.75 6.10 10.90
C LEU A 79 -9.29 6.02 11.42
N TYR A 80 -9.08 5.65 12.68
CA TYR A 80 -7.73 5.40 13.21
C TYR A 80 -7.04 4.24 12.50
N ILE A 81 -7.72 3.11 12.31
CA ILE A 81 -7.19 1.96 11.57
C ILE A 81 -6.70 2.42 10.18
N THR A 82 -7.54 3.20 9.49
CA THR A 82 -7.25 3.73 8.15
C THR A 82 -6.04 4.67 8.17
N ALA A 83 -5.96 5.58 9.15
CA ALA A 83 -4.85 6.50 9.28
C ALA A 83 -3.53 5.77 9.57
N ILE A 84 -3.53 4.81 10.50
CA ILE A 84 -2.33 4.07 10.89
C ILE A 84 -1.79 3.22 9.74
N ASN A 85 -2.66 2.60 8.94
CA ASN A 85 -2.22 1.83 7.77
C ASN A 85 -1.62 2.72 6.64
N GLY A 86 -1.72 4.05 6.73
CA GLY A 86 -1.13 4.97 5.76
C GLY A 86 -0.01 5.84 6.32
N VAL A 87 0.10 5.99 7.64
CA VAL A 87 1.00 6.98 8.28
C VAL A 87 2.48 6.67 8.06
N THR A 88 2.83 5.40 7.89
CA THR A 88 4.20 4.90 7.70
C THR A 88 4.77 5.22 6.32
N GLU A 89 3.91 5.60 5.36
CA GLU A 89 4.26 5.86 3.96
C GLU A 89 4.91 7.23 3.73
N PHE A 90 5.11 8.02 4.79
CA PHE A 90 5.56 9.40 4.72
C PHE A 90 6.77 9.62 5.63
N PRO A 91 7.98 9.89 5.08
CA PRO A 91 9.18 10.00 5.90
C PRO A 91 9.23 11.30 6.72
N ASN A 92 8.40 12.28 6.38
CA ASN A 92 8.25 13.54 7.11
C ASN A 92 7.33 13.43 8.33
N ILE A 93 6.60 12.32 8.50
CA ILE A 93 5.87 12.04 9.74
C ILE A 93 6.85 11.36 10.70
N SER A 94 7.10 12.00 11.85
CA SER A 94 8.11 11.53 12.80
C SER A 94 7.68 10.26 13.53
N LEU A 95 8.63 9.51 14.09
CA LEU A 95 8.33 8.36 14.94
C LEU A 95 7.44 8.74 16.13
N ASP A 96 7.66 9.91 16.72
CA ASP A 96 6.86 10.39 17.86
C ASP A 96 5.40 10.60 17.44
N GLN A 97 5.16 11.23 16.28
CA GLN A 97 3.80 11.39 15.75
C GLN A 97 3.12 10.05 15.46
N ILE A 98 3.86 9.07 14.92
CA ILE A 98 3.33 7.73 14.69
C ILE A 98 2.95 7.09 16.02
N ASN A 99 3.84 7.12 17.01
CA ASN A 99 3.58 6.57 18.34
C ASN A 99 2.39 7.25 19.02
N GLU A 100 2.26 8.57 18.93
CA GLU A 100 1.13 9.33 19.46
C GLU A 100 -0.21 8.83 18.88
N VAL A 101 -0.29 8.64 17.56
CA VAL A 101 -1.51 8.14 16.90
C VAL A 101 -1.83 6.70 17.31
N LEU A 102 -0.81 5.84 17.48
CA LEU A 102 -1.00 4.47 17.98
C LEU A 102 -1.54 4.44 19.42
N GLU A 103 -1.01 5.29 20.31
CA GLU A 103 -1.48 5.42 21.69
C GLU A 103 -2.89 6.04 21.79
N GLU A 104 -3.18 7.06 20.97
CA GLU A 104 -4.49 7.69 20.94
C GLU A 104 -5.56 6.70 20.46
N MET A 105 -5.28 5.90 19.43
CA MET A 105 -6.17 4.81 19.00
C MET A 105 -6.50 3.86 20.16
N LYS A 106 -5.49 3.36 20.89
CA LYS A 106 -5.69 2.43 22.02
C LYS A 106 -6.56 3.06 23.11
N THR A 107 -6.39 4.35 23.36
CA THR A 107 -7.22 5.10 24.32
C THR A 107 -8.69 5.08 23.91
N TYR A 108 -8.99 5.26 22.61
CA TYR A 108 -10.37 5.17 22.10
C TYR A 108 -10.93 3.75 22.16
N TYR A 109 -10.14 2.72 21.85
CA TYR A 109 -10.57 1.33 22.00
C TYR A 109 -11.01 1.04 23.45
N LEU A 110 -10.19 1.40 24.44
CA LEU A 110 -10.52 1.22 25.85
C LEU A 110 -11.75 2.05 26.26
N LYS A 111 -11.82 3.31 25.84
CA LYS A 111 -12.93 4.21 26.15
C LYS A 111 -14.28 3.67 25.68
N PHE A 112 -14.31 2.99 24.52
CA PHE A 112 -15.53 2.41 23.96
C PHE A 112 -15.75 0.94 24.34
N GLY A 113 -14.90 0.37 25.20
CA GLY A 113 -15.06 -1.00 25.69
C GLY A 113 -14.67 -2.11 24.70
N TYR A 114 -13.85 -1.81 23.69
CA TYR A 114 -13.34 -2.78 22.72
C TYR A 114 -12.07 -3.48 23.24
N SER A 115 -11.82 -4.69 22.74
CA SER A 115 -10.55 -5.38 22.97
C SER A 115 -9.41 -4.64 22.28
N LEU A 116 -8.27 -4.51 22.96
CA LEU A 116 -7.04 -3.99 22.36
C LEU A 116 -6.38 -4.94 21.35
N LYS A 117 -6.88 -6.17 21.19
CA LYS A 117 -6.29 -7.17 20.29
C LYS A 117 -6.10 -6.61 18.88
N GLU A 118 -7.11 -5.97 18.32
CA GLU A 118 -7.06 -5.38 16.98
C GLU A 118 -6.14 -4.14 16.94
N ALA A 119 -6.24 -3.27 17.95
CA ALA A 119 -5.36 -2.11 18.08
C ALA A 119 -3.87 -2.52 18.08
N TYR A 120 -3.53 -3.61 18.80
CA TYR A 120 -2.18 -4.17 18.78
C TYR A 120 -1.80 -4.82 17.46
N ARG A 121 -2.72 -5.49 16.74
CA ARG A 121 -2.47 -6.02 15.39
C ARG A 121 -2.10 -4.92 14.40
N ILE A 122 -2.86 -3.84 14.37
CA ILE A 122 -2.62 -2.71 13.47
C ILE A 122 -1.36 -1.94 13.88
N SER A 123 -1.11 -1.83 15.18
CA SER A 123 0.16 -1.25 15.65
C SER A 123 1.35 -2.11 15.20
N ARG A 124 1.28 -3.44 15.38
CA ARG A 124 2.31 -4.38 14.90
C ARG A 124 2.56 -4.20 13.40
N HIS A 125 1.49 -4.05 12.61
CA HIS A 125 1.54 -3.78 11.17
C HIS A 125 2.43 -2.55 10.90
N ALA A 126 2.07 -1.40 11.44
CA ALA A 126 2.85 -0.17 11.25
C ALA A 126 4.31 -0.28 11.74
N ILE A 127 4.56 -0.97 12.86
CA ILE A 127 5.92 -1.20 13.38
C ILE A 127 6.77 -2.07 12.42
N LEU A 128 6.16 -3.07 11.78
CA LEU A 128 6.87 -3.92 10.80
C LEU A 128 7.19 -3.20 9.50
N GLU A 129 6.30 -2.33 9.00
CA GLU A 129 6.57 -1.47 7.82
C GLU A 129 7.72 -0.49 8.08
N MET A 130 8.05 -0.23 9.34
CA MET A 130 9.21 0.55 9.75
C MET A 130 10.48 -0.29 9.97
N GLY A 131 10.43 -1.61 9.77
CA GLY A 131 11.56 -2.52 9.98
C GLY A 131 11.94 -2.73 11.45
N ARG A 132 11.02 -2.49 12.38
CA ARG A 132 11.26 -2.55 13.83
C ARG A 132 10.83 -3.90 14.41
N GLU A 133 11.48 -4.96 13.93
CA GLU A 133 11.08 -6.36 14.18
C GLU A 133 11.00 -6.73 15.67
N ASP A 134 11.93 -6.27 16.50
CA ASP A 134 11.94 -6.52 17.95
C ASP A 134 10.70 -5.93 18.63
N LEU A 135 10.33 -4.69 18.30
CA LEU A 135 9.12 -4.06 18.82
C LEU A 135 7.86 -4.75 18.31
N ALA A 136 7.86 -5.20 17.05
CA ALA A 136 6.73 -5.93 16.49
C ALA A 136 6.47 -7.24 17.23
N LYS A 137 7.52 -7.88 17.76
CA LYS A 137 7.40 -9.06 18.62
C LYS A 137 6.71 -8.74 19.95
N GLU A 138 7.03 -7.60 20.57
CA GLU A 138 6.32 -7.17 21.79
C GLU A 138 4.83 -6.95 21.55
N TYR A 139 4.45 -6.41 20.38
CA TYR A 139 3.03 -6.29 20.03
C TYR A 139 2.36 -7.64 19.80
N LEU A 140 3.09 -8.64 19.30
CA LEU A 140 2.58 -10.01 19.19
C LEU A 140 2.26 -10.60 20.57
N ASP A 141 3.17 -10.45 21.53
CA ASP A 141 2.94 -10.90 22.91
C ASP A 141 1.74 -10.19 23.56
N LYS A 142 1.55 -8.89 23.24
CA LYS A 142 0.38 -8.11 23.67
C LYS A 142 -0.93 -8.57 23.02
N ILE A 143 -0.90 -9.04 21.77
CA ILE A 143 -2.08 -9.60 21.08
C ILE A 143 -2.55 -10.87 21.79
N ASP A 144 -1.62 -11.75 22.15
CA ASP A 144 -1.92 -13.04 22.78
C ASP A 144 -2.44 -12.90 24.22
N THR A 145 -2.03 -11.83 24.90
CA THR A 145 -2.40 -11.55 26.30
C THR A 145 -3.54 -10.53 26.44
N ALA A 146 -4.01 -9.93 25.34
CA ALA A 146 -5.10 -8.95 25.36
C ALA A 146 -6.40 -9.54 25.90
N LEU A 147 -7.10 -8.76 26.74
CA LEU A 147 -8.42 -9.16 27.24
C LEU A 147 -9.39 -9.40 26.08
N LYS A 148 -10.14 -10.51 26.16
CA LYS A 148 -11.22 -10.80 25.23
C LYS A 148 -12.31 -9.74 25.34
N GLY A 149 -12.86 -9.32 24.21
CA GLY A 149 -13.91 -8.32 24.12
C GLY A 149 -14.36 -8.13 22.68
N PRO A 150 -15.30 -7.21 22.43
CA PRO A 150 -15.70 -6.85 21.08
C PRO A 150 -14.51 -6.38 20.24
N CYS A 151 -14.46 -6.79 18.97
CA CYS A 151 -13.49 -6.35 17.97
C CYS A 151 -14.23 -5.59 16.85
N ILE A 152 -13.58 -4.62 16.21
CA ILE A 152 -14.15 -3.96 15.03
C ILE A 152 -14.03 -4.88 13.81
N ASN A 153 -12.91 -5.58 13.68
CA ASN A 153 -12.69 -6.62 12.68
C ASN A 153 -12.11 -7.89 13.35
N ASP A 154 -12.65 -9.05 12.99
CA ASP A 154 -12.14 -10.38 13.41
C ASP A 154 -12.14 -11.32 12.20
N SER A 155 -11.30 -11.01 11.22
CA SER A 155 -11.16 -11.77 9.98
C SER A 155 -9.85 -12.57 9.98
N PRO A 156 -9.89 -13.91 10.10
CA PRO A 156 -8.70 -14.75 9.93
C PRO A 156 -7.99 -14.53 8.59
N ALA A 157 -8.74 -14.13 7.55
CA ALA A 157 -8.18 -13.82 6.25
C ALA A 157 -7.37 -12.52 6.22
N SER A 158 -7.82 -11.49 6.94
CA SER A 158 -7.04 -10.26 7.12
C SER A 158 -5.75 -10.56 7.90
N ASP A 159 -5.83 -11.38 8.95
CA ASP A 159 -4.67 -11.81 9.74
C ASP A 159 -3.63 -12.56 8.87
N LEU A 160 -4.11 -13.51 8.06
CA LEU A 160 -3.26 -14.27 7.14
C LEU A 160 -2.64 -13.37 6.06
N PHE A 161 -3.42 -12.47 5.48
CA PHE A 161 -2.93 -11.52 4.47
C PHE A 161 -1.81 -10.66 5.02
N ALA A 162 -2.02 -10.07 6.21
CA ALA A 162 -1.01 -9.25 6.87
C ALA A 162 0.26 -10.05 7.12
N GLU A 163 0.17 -11.21 7.78
CA GLU A 163 1.35 -12.00 8.16
C GLU A 163 2.16 -12.47 6.93
N VAL A 164 1.50 -12.96 5.88
CA VAL A 164 2.20 -13.40 4.65
C VAL A 164 2.88 -12.21 3.96
N THR A 165 2.19 -11.06 3.87
CA THR A 165 2.74 -9.85 3.26
C THR A 165 3.96 -9.36 4.03
N TYR A 166 3.95 -9.46 5.35
CA TYR A 166 5.08 -9.10 6.20
C TYR A 166 6.28 -9.99 6.04
N LEU A 167 6.07 -11.29 6.12
CA LEU A 167 7.15 -12.25 5.97
C LEU A 167 7.82 -12.09 4.60
N ASP A 168 7.04 -11.82 3.55
CA ASP A 168 7.58 -11.50 2.23
C ASP A 168 8.36 -10.16 2.22
N HIS A 169 7.82 -9.11 2.83
CA HIS A 169 8.46 -7.79 2.90
C HIS A 169 9.78 -7.81 3.69
N LEU A 170 9.86 -8.62 4.75
CA LEU A 170 11.08 -8.86 5.54
C LEU A 170 12.10 -9.79 4.85
N GLY A 171 11.78 -10.34 3.67
CA GLY A 171 12.64 -11.32 3.00
C GLY A 171 12.61 -12.73 3.63
N ARG A 172 11.67 -13.00 4.53
CA ARG A 172 11.42 -14.31 5.16
C ARG A 172 10.53 -15.18 4.28
N TYR A 173 10.94 -15.36 3.03
CA TYR A 173 10.14 -15.98 1.96
C TYR A 173 9.66 -17.41 2.24
N LYS A 174 10.48 -18.24 2.91
CA LYS A 174 10.08 -19.60 3.31
C LYS A 174 8.97 -19.58 4.35
N ASP A 175 9.08 -18.67 5.32
CA ASP A 175 8.09 -18.51 6.38
C ASP A 175 6.78 -17.96 5.79
N ALA A 176 6.86 -17.03 4.82
CA ALA A 176 5.68 -16.53 4.11
C ALA A 176 4.90 -17.64 3.40
N ILE A 177 5.60 -18.56 2.72
CA ILE A 177 4.99 -19.73 2.08
C ILE A 177 4.36 -20.66 3.11
N GLU A 178 5.04 -20.89 4.23
CA GLU A 178 4.53 -21.75 5.30
C GLU A 178 3.28 -21.16 5.96
N ALA A 179 3.31 -19.87 6.29
CA ALA A 179 2.17 -19.14 6.82
C ALA A 179 0.98 -19.20 5.86
N ALA A 180 1.22 -19.14 4.55
CA ALA A 180 0.20 -19.26 3.52
C ALA A 180 -0.34 -20.68 3.29
N ARG A 181 0.17 -21.72 3.94
CA ARG A 181 -0.31 -23.11 3.77
C ARG A 181 -1.85 -23.25 3.90
N PRO A 182 -2.54 -22.57 4.83
CA PRO A 182 -4.00 -22.64 4.94
C PRO A 182 -4.75 -22.15 3.70
N LEU A 183 -4.19 -21.20 2.92
CA LEU A 183 -4.79 -20.66 1.70
C LEU A 183 -5.04 -21.73 0.64
N PHE A 184 -4.21 -22.77 0.60
CA PHE A 184 -4.30 -23.84 -0.39
C PHE A 184 -5.29 -24.95 0.01
N LYS A 185 -5.98 -24.81 1.15
CA LYS A 185 -7.08 -25.68 1.53
C LYS A 185 -8.39 -25.12 0.95
N GLN A 186 -9.23 -25.97 0.36
CA GLN A 186 -10.48 -25.58 -0.33
C GLN A 186 -11.51 -24.84 0.55
N SER A 187 -11.30 -24.72 1.85
CA SER A 187 -12.25 -24.18 2.83
C SER A 187 -11.80 -22.90 3.54
N TYR A 188 -10.69 -22.27 3.15
CA TYR A 188 -10.24 -21.05 3.82
C TYR A 188 -11.10 -19.84 3.42
N PRO A 189 -11.66 -19.08 4.38
CA PRO A 189 -12.65 -18.04 4.08
C PRO A 189 -12.00 -16.80 3.48
N PHE A 190 -12.12 -16.58 2.18
CA PHE A 190 -11.89 -15.28 1.54
C PHE A 190 -13.19 -14.80 0.92
N ASP A 191 -13.53 -13.54 1.12
CA ASP A 191 -14.71 -12.88 0.55
C ASP A 191 -14.29 -11.68 -0.29
N ASN A 192 -15.26 -10.90 -0.80
CA ASN A 192 -14.98 -9.74 -1.65
C ASN A 192 -14.20 -8.61 -0.94
N LEU A 193 -14.06 -8.66 0.39
CA LEU A 193 -13.33 -7.66 1.18
C LEU A 193 -11.94 -8.16 1.61
N ASN A 194 -11.73 -9.48 1.62
CA ASN A 194 -10.47 -10.11 2.00
C ASN A 194 -9.84 -10.79 0.78
N PHE A 195 -8.69 -10.27 0.34
CA PHE A 195 -7.97 -10.84 -0.80
C PHE A 195 -6.88 -11.79 -0.32
N PRO A 196 -6.69 -12.95 -0.96
CA PRO A 196 -5.53 -13.78 -0.71
C PRO A 196 -4.22 -13.02 -0.97
N PRO A 197 -3.16 -13.26 -0.17
CA PRO A 197 -1.85 -12.62 -0.34
C PRO A 197 -1.04 -13.19 -1.54
N TYR A 198 -1.70 -13.52 -2.65
CA TYR A 198 -1.06 -14.06 -3.85
C TYR A 198 0.01 -13.13 -4.42
N THR A 199 -0.17 -11.82 -4.30
CA THR A 199 0.81 -10.81 -4.76
C THR A 199 2.09 -10.81 -3.94
N ALA A 200 2.01 -11.05 -2.63
CA ALA A 200 3.17 -11.25 -1.77
C ALA A 200 3.86 -12.58 -2.09
N LEU A 201 3.10 -13.64 -2.33
CA LEU A 201 3.65 -14.97 -2.64
C LEU A 201 4.44 -15.04 -3.95
N LEU A 202 4.28 -14.07 -4.86
CA LEU A 202 5.07 -14.00 -6.10
C LEU A 202 6.56 -14.02 -5.80
N THR A 203 7.04 -13.07 -5.00
CA THR A 203 8.46 -12.94 -4.66
C THR A 203 8.95 -14.08 -3.77
N SER A 204 8.09 -14.56 -2.87
CA SER A 204 8.40 -15.72 -2.03
C SER A 204 8.62 -17.01 -2.83
N PHE A 205 7.77 -17.30 -3.80
CA PHE A 205 7.94 -18.47 -4.67
C PHE A 205 9.10 -18.32 -5.65
N VAL A 206 9.31 -17.12 -6.20
CA VAL A 206 10.49 -16.81 -7.03
C VAL A 206 11.78 -17.10 -6.26
N LYS A 207 11.94 -16.54 -5.06
CA LYS A 207 13.16 -16.71 -4.26
C LYS A 207 13.45 -18.16 -3.90
N THR A 208 12.40 -18.95 -3.69
CA THR A 208 12.51 -20.37 -3.31
C THR A 208 12.61 -21.31 -4.52
N GLY A 209 12.78 -20.77 -5.73
CA GLY A 209 12.98 -21.56 -6.96
C GLY A 209 11.71 -22.20 -7.52
N GLN A 210 10.53 -21.75 -7.09
CA GLN A 210 9.22 -22.31 -7.46
C GLN A 210 8.48 -21.41 -8.45
N MET A 211 9.09 -21.12 -9.61
CA MET A 211 8.55 -20.19 -10.62
C MET A 211 7.12 -20.55 -11.06
N ASP A 212 6.81 -21.82 -11.27
CA ASP A 212 5.47 -22.26 -11.70
C ASP A 212 4.38 -21.86 -10.70
N LYS A 213 4.67 -21.94 -9.39
CA LYS A 213 3.75 -21.51 -8.33
C LYS A 213 3.61 -19.99 -8.28
N ALA A 214 4.69 -19.25 -8.56
CA ALA A 214 4.63 -17.80 -8.68
C ALA A 214 3.71 -17.38 -9.85
N VAL A 215 3.79 -18.08 -10.99
CA VAL A 215 2.90 -17.85 -12.13
C VAL A 215 1.43 -18.14 -11.78
N ASP A 216 1.15 -19.25 -11.09
CA ASP A 216 -0.21 -19.56 -10.61
C ASP A 216 -0.75 -18.47 -9.67
N CYS A 217 0.06 -18.01 -8.72
CA CYS A 217 -0.30 -16.90 -7.84
C CYS A 217 -0.54 -15.61 -8.63
N PHE A 218 0.27 -15.33 -9.65
CA PHE A 218 0.11 -14.15 -10.51
C PHE A 218 -1.24 -14.18 -11.23
N LYS A 219 -1.57 -15.30 -11.87
CA LYS A 219 -2.85 -15.49 -12.58
C LYS A 219 -4.04 -15.32 -11.63
N LYS A 220 -3.98 -15.91 -10.44
CA LYS A 220 -5.02 -15.76 -9.41
C LYS A 220 -5.15 -14.33 -8.91
N ALA A 221 -4.04 -13.63 -8.69
CA ALA A 221 -4.05 -12.24 -8.28
C ALA A 221 -4.65 -11.32 -9.36
N GLN A 222 -4.41 -11.60 -10.64
CA GLN A 222 -4.98 -10.83 -11.74
C GLN A 222 -6.50 -11.01 -11.91
N GLN A 223 -7.06 -12.12 -11.43
CA GLN A 223 -8.52 -12.33 -11.44
C GLN A 223 -9.26 -11.46 -10.41
N SER A 224 -8.53 -10.81 -9.49
CA SER A 224 -9.14 -9.88 -8.54
C SER A 224 -9.34 -8.50 -9.18
N GLU A 225 -10.60 -8.14 -9.42
CA GLU A 225 -10.97 -6.79 -9.89
C GLU A 225 -10.44 -5.70 -8.94
N PHE A 226 -10.45 -5.96 -7.63
CA PHE A 226 -9.96 -5.01 -6.63
C PHE A 226 -8.45 -4.74 -6.73
N LEU A 227 -7.65 -5.75 -7.09
CA LEU A 227 -6.20 -5.56 -7.23
C LEU A 227 -5.83 -4.84 -8.53
N THR A 228 -6.71 -4.87 -9.53
CA THR A 228 -6.43 -4.39 -10.89
C THR A 228 -7.06 -3.04 -11.20
N GLU A 229 -8.19 -2.69 -10.59
CA GLU A 229 -8.89 -1.42 -10.84
C GLU A 229 -8.37 -0.24 -9.99
N PHE A 230 -7.78 -0.51 -8.82
CA PHE A 230 -7.46 0.56 -7.86
C PHE A 230 -6.14 1.30 -8.13
N ASN A 231 -5.30 0.83 -9.08
CA ASN A 231 -3.96 1.38 -9.33
C ASN A 231 -3.13 1.59 -8.04
N HIS A 232 -3.37 0.77 -7.01
CA HIS A 232 -2.65 0.89 -5.76
C HIS A 232 -1.19 0.44 -5.96
N LEU A 233 -0.26 1.36 -5.75
CA LEU A 233 1.15 1.19 -6.14
C LEU A 233 1.82 -0.04 -5.51
N TRP A 234 1.39 -0.50 -4.33
CA TRP A 234 1.84 -1.78 -3.76
C TRP A 234 1.64 -2.98 -4.70
N TYR A 235 0.43 -3.14 -5.27
CA TYR A 235 0.14 -4.24 -6.18
C TYR A 235 0.77 -4.02 -7.54
N THR A 236 0.73 -2.77 -8.03
CA THR A 236 1.39 -2.39 -9.28
C THR A 236 2.88 -2.71 -9.24
N TYR A 237 3.56 -2.42 -8.12
CA TYR A 237 4.95 -2.79 -7.89
C TYR A 237 5.18 -4.29 -8.09
N LYS A 238 4.43 -5.15 -7.38
CA LYS A 238 4.58 -6.61 -7.45
C LYS A 238 4.28 -7.15 -8.85
N PHE A 239 3.24 -6.65 -9.50
CA PHE A 239 2.89 -7.06 -10.86
C PHE A 239 3.91 -6.59 -11.88
N LEU A 240 4.36 -5.34 -11.80
CA LEU A 240 5.39 -4.78 -12.67
C LEU A 240 6.69 -5.60 -12.53
N PHE A 241 7.16 -5.79 -11.29
CA PHE A 241 8.34 -6.61 -11.00
C PHE A 241 8.22 -8.00 -11.63
N PHE A 242 7.12 -8.71 -11.40
CA PHE A 242 6.94 -10.07 -11.90
C PHE A 242 6.85 -10.12 -13.44
N LYS A 243 6.22 -9.12 -14.08
CA LYS A 243 6.20 -9.02 -15.55
C LYS A 243 7.60 -8.82 -16.12
N VAL A 244 8.43 -7.97 -15.51
CA VAL A 244 9.84 -7.81 -15.93
C VAL A 244 10.61 -9.10 -15.70
N LEU A 245 10.46 -9.73 -14.53
CA LEU A 245 11.13 -10.98 -14.17
C LEU A 245 10.83 -12.11 -15.17
N THR A 246 9.63 -12.12 -15.73
CA THR A 246 9.16 -13.14 -16.69
C THR A 246 9.30 -12.70 -18.16
N ARG A 247 9.98 -11.58 -18.42
CA ARG A 247 10.21 -10.97 -19.75
C ARG A 247 8.94 -10.58 -20.52
N ASN A 248 7.89 -10.19 -19.81
CA ASN A 248 6.67 -9.59 -20.35
C ASN A 248 6.84 -8.06 -20.42
N PHE A 249 7.82 -7.59 -21.21
CA PHE A 249 8.27 -6.19 -21.21
C PHE A 249 7.25 -5.21 -21.80
N ASP A 250 6.51 -5.60 -22.83
CA ASP A 250 5.47 -4.74 -23.41
C ASP A 250 4.35 -4.48 -22.40
N GLU A 251 3.88 -5.54 -21.75
CA GLU A 251 2.85 -5.47 -20.72
C GLU A 251 3.36 -4.71 -19.47
N ALA A 252 4.62 -4.91 -19.10
CA ALA A 252 5.28 -4.15 -18.03
C ALA A 252 5.37 -2.66 -18.38
N LEU A 253 5.72 -2.32 -19.62
CA LEU A 253 5.85 -0.93 -20.09
C LEU A 253 4.51 -0.21 -20.09
N VAL A 254 3.43 -0.87 -20.52
CA VAL A 254 2.07 -0.31 -20.44
C VAL A 254 1.71 0.00 -18.98
N MET A 255 1.93 -0.95 -18.07
CA MET A 255 1.65 -0.77 -16.64
C MET A 255 2.50 0.35 -16.02
N PHE A 256 3.79 0.39 -16.33
CA PHE A 256 4.67 1.47 -15.90
C PHE A 256 4.15 2.84 -16.36
N LYS A 257 3.82 2.98 -17.65
CA LYS A 257 3.30 4.24 -18.23
C LYS A 257 1.98 4.68 -17.61
N SER A 258 1.10 3.76 -17.22
CA SER A 258 -0.18 4.10 -16.58
C SER A 258 -0.02 4.54 -15.12
N SER A 259 1.01 4.08 -14.43
CA SER A 259 1.15 4.25 -12.97
C SER A 259 2.22 5.25 -12.55
N ILE A 260 3.21 5.54 -13.40
CA ILE A 260 4.32 6.44 -13.06
C ILE A 260 3.84 7.85 -12.66
N GLY A 261 2.79 8.37 -13.28
CA GLY A 261 2.22 9.67 -12.93
C GLY A 261 1.70 9.73 -11.49
N GLN A 262 1.18 8.62 -10.98
CA GLN A 262 0.72 8.52 -9.58
C GLN A 262 1.90 8.46 -8.60
N ALA A 263 2.94 7.68 -8.90
CA ALA A 263 4.14 7.60 -8.08
C ALA A 263 4.85 8.96 -7.99
N VAL A 264 5.06 9.62 -9.14
CA VAL A 264 5.62 10.98 -9.21
C VAL A 264 4.75 12.02 -8.50
N GLY A 265 3.44 11.79 -8.42
CA GLY A 265 2.50 12.67 -7.73
C GLY A 265 2.71 12.77 -6.22
N GLY A 266 3.51 11.88 -5.61
CA GLY A 266 3.85 11.94 -4.18
C GLY A 266 2.71 11.54 -3.25
N HIS A 267 1.80 10.68 -3.71
CA HIS A 267 0.59 10.31 -2.97
C HIS A 267 0.83 9.32 -1.81
N ALA A 268 1.95 8.59 -1.85
CA ALA A 268 2.45 7.72 -0.79
C ALA A 268 3.93 7.40 -1.11
N TYR A 269 4.87 7.92 -0.34
CA TYR A 269 6.28 7.86 -0.70
C TYR A 269 6.89 6.46 -0.52
N GLY A 270 6.46 5.68 0.48
CA GLY A 270 6.94 4.30 0.65
C GLY A 270 6.44 3.39 -0.48
N LEU A 271 5.18 3.53 -0.90
CA LEU A 271 4.67 2.84 -2.09
C LEU A 271 5.38 3.27 -3.38
N SER A 272 5.69 4.57 -3.50
CA SER A 272 6.43 5.11 -4.65
C SER A 272 7.84 4.54 -4.70
N TYR A 273 8.52 4.43 -3.55
CA TYR A 273 9.83 3.79 -3.43
C TYR A 273 9.83 2.36 -3.99
N LEU A 274 8.88 1.52 -3.57
CA LEU A 274 8.76 0.15 -4.07
C LEU A 274 8.50 0.12 -5.58
N PHE A 275 7.57 0.96 -6.05
CA PHE A 275 7.29 1.09 -7.48
C PHE A 275 8.53 1.54 -8.28
N TYR A 276 9.34 2.45 -7.74
CA TYR A 276 10.59 2.90 -8.35
C TYR A 276 11.64 1.79 -8.44
N LEU A 277 11.74 0.89 -7.45
CA LEU A 277 12.61 -0.29 -7.54
C LEU A 277 12.25 -1.15 -8.77
N ALA A 278 10.98 -1.55 -8.91
CA ALA A 278 10.53 -2.34 -10.06
C ALA A 278 10.63 -1.58 -11.39
N SER A 279 10.42 -0.26 -11.37
CA SER A 279 10.58 0.60 -12.55
C SER A 279 12.04 0.66 -12.99
N SER A 280 12.97 0.85 -12.05
CA SER A 280 14.41 0.81 -12.31
C SER A 280 14.85 -0.52 -12.91
N PHE A 281 14.25 -1.63 -12.45
CA PHE A 281 14.49 -2.94 -13.04
C PHE A 281 13.99 -3.02 -14.50
N LEU A 282 12.76 -2.59 -14.79
CA LEU A 282 12.23 -2.51 -16.16
C LEU A 282 13.15 -1.68 -17.07
N LEU A 283 13.47 -0.46 -16.67
CA LEU A 283 14.24 0.48 -17.50
C LEU A 283 15.65 -0.07 -17.77
N ARG A 284 16.31 -0.70 -16.79
CA ARG A 284 17.59 -1.40 -17.02
C ARG A 284 17.49 -2.58 -17.99
N GLN A 285 16.35 -3.26 -18.08
CA GLN A 285 16.15 -4.27 -19.13
C GLN A 285 15.92 -3.62 -20.50
N LEU A 286 15.11 -2.56 -20.57
CA LEU A 286 14.83 -1.83 -21.82
C LEU A 286 16.08 -1.13 -22.40
N LEU A 287 16.98 -0.63 -21.54
CA LEU A 287 18.25 -0.03 -21.95
C LEU A 287 19.21 -1.02 -22.63
N LYS A 288 19.02 -2.33 -22.42
CA LYS A 288 19.75 -3.38 -23.16
C LYS A 288 19.18 -3.57 -24.57
N GLU A 289 17.98 -3.07 -24.83
CA GLU A 289 17.29 -3.11 -26.12
C GLU A 289 17.46 -1.76 -26.86
N LYS A 290 17.16 -1.72 -28.16
CA LYS A 290 17.50 -0.57 -29.03
C LYS A 290 16.66 0.70 -28.81
N ASN A 291 15.64 0.68 -27.95
CA ASN A 291 14.72 1.81 -27.79
C ASN A 291 15.23 2.74 -26.69
N GLN A 292 15.39 4.03 -26.98
CA GLN A 292 16.01 4.98 -26.05
C GLN A 292 15.07 6.05 -25.49
N THR A 293 13.79 6.06 -25.90
CA THR A 293 12.84 7.10 -25.49
C THR A 293 11.53 6.54 -24.96
N LEU A 294 10.89 7.30 -24.08
CA LEU A 294 9.62 7.04 -23.45
C LEU A 294 8.69 8.24 -23.65
N THR A 295 7.45 7.96 -24.04
CA THR A 295 6.37 8.94 -23.95
C THR A 295 5.59 8.71 -22.67
N LEU A 296 5.64 9.67 -21.74
CA LEU A 296 5.02 9.62 -20.42
C LEU A 296 4.10 10.82 -20.18
N LYS A 297 2.98 10.59 -19.50
CA LYS A 297 2.08 11.66 -19.02
C LYS A 297 2.38 11.93 -17.55
N LEU A 298 3.24 12.91 -17.29
CA LEU A 298 3.68 13.27 -15.94
C LEU A 298 3.01 14.57 -15.46
N PRO A 299 2.81 14.75 -14.15
CA PRO A 299 2.26 16.00 -13.61
C PRO A 299 3.25 17.16 -13.81
N LYS A 300 2.73 18.39 -13.91
CA LYS A 300 3.55 19.62 -14.03
C LYS A 300 4.49 19.86 -12.83
N THR A 301 4.23 19.20 -11.72
CA THR A 301 5.06 19.23 -10.51
C THR A 301 6.30 18.35 -10.63
N PHE A 302 6.41 17.53 -11.68
CA PHE A 302 7.60 16.73 -11.95
C PHE A 302 8.80 17.65 -12.23
N PRO A 303 9.94 17.51 -11.53
CA PRO A 303 11.08 18.43 -11.68
C PRO A 303 11.58 18.57 -13.13
N ASN A 304 11.54 17.49 -13.90
CA ASN A 304 11.99 17.47 -15.29
C ASN A 304 10.81 17.50 -16.28
N PHE A 305 9.69 18.15 -15.93
CA PHE A 305 8.48 18.15 -16.75
C PHE A 305 8.75 18.58 -18.20
N ASN A 306 8.49 17.65 -19.12
CA ASN A 306 8.49 17.88 -20.55
C ASN A 306 7.02 17.97 -21.06
N PRO A 307 6.58 19.12 -21.60
CA PRO A 307 5.23 19.29 -22.18
C PRO A 307 4.91 18.30 -23.30
N GLU A 308 5.89 17.94 -24.12
CA GLU A 308 5.79 16.95 -25.19
C GLU A 308 5.71 15.51 -24.63
N GLY A 309 6.07 15.33 -23.36
CA GLY A 309 6.02 14.05 -22.66
C GLY A 309 7.12 13.07 -23.08
N GLU A 310 8.13 13.52 -23.81
CA GLU A 310 9.25 12.68 -24.28
C GLU A 310 10.42 12.70 -23.30
N TYR A 311 10.85 11.51 -22.87
CA TYR A 311 11.95 11.34 -21.92
C TYR A 311 12.92 10.29 -22.45
N THR A 312 14.23 10.49 -22.31
CA THR A 312 15.19 9.43 -22.62
C THR A 312 15.20 8.39 -21.50
N LEU A 313 15.36 7.11 -21.83
CA LEU A 313 15.44 6.05 -20.83
C LEU A 313 16.56 6.30 -19.82
N ASP A 314 17.71 6.76 -20.29
CA ASP A 314 18.90 7.00 -19.48
C ASP A 314 18.67 8.10 -18.43
N SER A 315 18.19 9.28 -18.85
CA SER A 315 17.87 10.37 -17.93
C SER A 315 16.74 10.03 -16.96
N PHE A 316 15.75 9.26 -17.41
CA PHE A 316 14.65 8.83 -16.54
C PHE A 316 15.11 7.77 -15.53
N GLN A 317 16.00 6.87 -15.93
CA GLN A 317 16.64 5.89 -15.05
C GLN A 317 17.50 6.57 -13.98
N GLU A 318 18.28 7.59 -14.35
CA GLU A 318 19.07 8.39 -13.41
C GLU A 318 18.19 9.13 -12.41
N TRP A 319 17.08 9.72 -12.88
CA TRP A 319 16.09 10.35 -12.00
C TRP A 319 15.47 9.35 -11.01
N ILE A 320 15.04 8.18 -11.49
CA ILE A 320 14.50 7.13 -10.61
C ILE A 320 15.54 6.70 -9.56
N ALA A 321 16.80 6.50 -9.97
CA ALA A 321 17.87 6.12 -9.05
C ALA A 321 18.08 7.18 -7.95
N THR A 322 18.08 8.45 -8.34
CA THR A 322 18.19 9.59 -7.40
C THR A 322 17.02 9.61 -6.41
N GLU A 323 15.79 9.35 -6.87
CA GLU A 323 14.62 9.31 -5.98
C GLU A 323 14.62 8.10 -5.03
N ILE A 324 15.11 6.94 -5.49
CA ILE A 324 15.33 5.77 -4.62
C ILE A 324 16.31 6.15 -3.51
N ASP A 325 17.48 6.71 -3.84
CA ASP A 325 18.49 7.09 -2.85
C ASP A 325 17.95 8.14 -1.86
N ARG A 326 17.23 9.14 -2.37
CA ARG A 326 16.62 10.20 -1.54
C ARG A 326 15.62 9.62 -0.54
N LEU A 327 14.70 8.76 -1.00
CA LEU A 327 13.67 8.16 -0.16
C LEU A 327 14.26 7.17 0.83
N GLU A 328 15.22 6.36 0.41
CA GLU A 328 15.96 5.42 1.27
C GLU A 328 16.57 6.14 2.47
N ILE A 329 17.32 7.23 2.22
CA ILE A 329 17.94 8.06 3.27
C ILE A 329 16.88 8.63 4.22
N GLN A 330 15.79 9.19 3.68
CA GLN A 330 14.75 9.83 4.49
C GLN A 330 14.02 8.82 5.39
N PHE A 331 13.65 7.66 4.85
CA PHE A 331 12.94 6.64 5.61
C PHE A 331 13.83 5.97 6.65
N ASN A 332 15.08 5.65 6.33
CA ASN A 332 16.04 5.09 7.27
C ASN A 332 16.34 6.07 8.42
N ALA A 333 16.50 7.36 8.09
CA ALA A 333 16.69 8.40 9.11
C ALA A 333 15.48 8.51 10.04
N ARG A 334 14.25 8.53 9.50
CA ARG A 334 13.03 8.51 10.31
C ARG A 334 12.96 7.24 11.16
N ASN A 335 13.20 6.07 10.58
CA ASN A 335 13.07 4.78 11.27
C ASN A 335 14.17 4.48 12.29
N GLN A 336 15.31 5.15 12.17
CA GLN A 336 16.52 4.87 12.93
C GLN A 336 17.04 3.44 12.70
N ASN A 337 16.96 2.96 11.46
CA ASN A 337 17.49 1.67 11.01
C ASN A 337 17.83 1.69 9.51
N ASP A 338 18.22 0.53 8.95
CA ASP A 338 18.61 0.34 7.55
C ASP A 338 17.53 -0.35 6.70
N PHE A 339 16.28 -0.34 7.16
CA PHE A 339 15.24 -1.20 6.61
C PHE A 339 15.01 -0.98 5.11
N TYR A 340 14.98 0.27 4.64
CA TYR A 340 14.76 0.56 3.22
C TYR A 340 15.96 0.18 2.36
N THR A 341 17.18 0.20 2.93
CA THR A 341 18.39 -0.31 2.28
C THR A 341 18.28 -1.82 2.11
N ARG A 342 17.95 -2.56 3.18
CA ARG A 342 17.72 -4.03 3.10
C ARG A 342 16.60 -4.39 2.12
N LEU A 343 15.53 -3.59 2.04
CA LEU A 343 14.47 -3.79 1.05
C LEU A 343 14.97 -3.68 -0.39
N ARG A 344 15.83 -2.69 -0.68
CA ARG A 344 16.45 -2.54 -2.00
C ARG A 344 17.39 -3.68 -2.32
N GLU A 345 18.21 -4.11 -1.37
CA GLU A 345 19.11 -5.26 -1.54
C GLU A 345 18.33 -6.54 -1.83
N ASN A 346 17.28 -6.82 -1.07
CA ASN A 346 16.37 -7.95 -1.30
C ASN A 346 15.73 -7.87 -2.69
N HIS A 347 15.31 -6.67 -3.13
CA HIS A 347 14.77 -6.47 -4.47
C HIS A 347 15.81 -6.79 -5.56
N LEU A 348 17.02 -6.22 -5.45
CA LEU A 348 18.12 -6.46 -6.39
C LEU A 348 18.50 -7.94 -6.46
N GLU A 349 18.48 -8.65 -5.33
CA GLU A 349 18.71 -10.08 -5.30
C GLU A 349 17.60 -10.86 -6.04
N LEU A 350 16.33 -10.46 -5.89
CA LEU A 350 15.23 -11.08 -6.62
C LEU A 350 15.33 -10.86 -8.14
N GLU A 351 15.93 -9.76 -8.61
CA GLU A 351 16.14 -9.53 -10.04
C GLU A 351 17.04 -10.59 -10.70
N SER A 352 17.94 -11.22 -9.94
CA SER A 352 18.82 -12.28 -10.47
C SER A 352 18.04 -13.52 -10.91
N PHE A 353 16.76 -13.63 -10.54
CA PHE A 353 15.86 -14.71 -10.92
C PHE A 353 15.10 -14.44 -12.23
N ILE A 354 15.47 -13.39 -12.97
CA ILE A 354 14.88 -13.11 -14.29
C ILE A 354 14.95 -14.37 -15.18
N SER A 355 13.84 -14.71 -15.81
CA SER A 355 13.76 -15.88 -16.66
C SER A 355 14.64 -15.73 -17.90
N SER A 356 15.18 -16.85 -18.40
CA SER A 356 15.96 -16.86 -19.65
C SER A 356 15.09 -16.67 -20.89
N LYS A 357 13.78 -16.96 -20.79
CA LYS A 357 12.78 -16.84 -21.87
C LYS A 357 11.48 -16.24 -21.34
N LYS A 358 10.67 -15.66 -22.24
CA LYS A 358 9.32 -15.17 -21.89
C LYS A 358 8.48 -16.33 -21.32
N ILE A 359 7.86 -16.10 -20.17
CA ILE A 359 6.92 -17.03 -19.54
C ILE A 359 5.50 -16.54 -19.80
N ASP A 360 4.61 -17.46 -20.17
CA ASP A 360 3.21 -17.17 -20.43
C ASP A 360 2.46 -16.88 -19.12
N LEU A 361 1.87 -15.69 -19.05
CA LEU A 361 1.09 -15.21 -17.92
C LEU A 361 -0.42 -15.20 -18.18
N THR A 362 -0.87 -15.67 -19.36
CA THR A 362 -2.28 -15.63 -19.76
C THR A 362 -3.15 -16.76 -19.20
#